data_AF-A0A0Q5B9B3-F1
#
_entry.id   AF-A0A0Q5B9B3-F1
#
_cell.length_a   1.000
_cell.length_b   1.000
_cell.length_c   1.000
_cell.angle_alpha   90.00
_cell.angle_beta   90.00
_cell.angle_gamma   90.00
#
_symmetry.space_group_name_H-M   'P 1'
#
loop_
_entity.id
_entity.type
_entity.pdbx_description
1 polymer ?
#
loop_
_entity_poly.entity_id
_entity_poly.type
_entity_poly.pdbx_seq_one_letter_code
_entity_poly.pdbx_strand_id
1 'polypeptide(L)'
;MTTRTLAAVAERDGRTWLVSIPELGTALRASTVSEVDTVARAAAAQLLDLPESEIELMTSVRVTPQAGPREPAVRRGAQRP
;
A
#
# COMPACT_ATOMS: atom_id res chain seq x y z
N MET A 1 -3.38 27.88 0.13
CA MET A 1 -3.60 26.62 -0.57
C MET A 1 -3.17 25.52 0.36
N THR A 2 -4.07 24.58 0.64
CA THR A 2 -3.90 23.57 1.69
C THR A 2 -3.66 22.25 0.99
N THR A 3 -2.41 21.97 0.65
CA THR A 3 -2.04 20.71 0.00
C THR A 3 -2.37 19.57 0.95
N ARG A 4 -3.17 18.59 0.50
CA ARG A 4 -3.51 17.42 1.31
C ARG A 4 -2.55 16.31 0.97
N THR A 5 -1.71 15.95 1.95
CA THR A 5 -0.79 14.82 1.82
C THR A 5 -1.52 13.53 2.19
N LEU A 6 -1.57 12.58 1.27
CA LEU A 6 -2.19 11.27 1.45
C LEU A 6 -1.13 10.18 1.38
N ALA A 7 -1.21 9.20 2.28
CA ALA A 7 -0.39 8.00 2.20
C ALA A 7 -1.11 6.92 1.38
N ALA A 8 -0.45 6.43 0.33
CA ALA A 8 -0.90 5.28 -0.43
C ALA A 8 0.09 4.12 -0.26
N VAL A 9 -0.42 2.93 0.06
CA VAL A 9 0.39 1.73 0.23
C VAL A 9 0.13 0.80 -0.94
N ALA A 10 1.16 0.51 -1.72
CA ALA A 10 1.07 -0.41 -2.85
C ALA A 10 1.74 -1.73 -2.51
N GLU A 11 0.94 -2.79 -2.43
CA GLU A 11 1.39 -4.13 -2.09
C GLU A 11 1.32 -5.02 -3.32
N ARG A 12 2.41 -5.75 -3.62
CA ARG A 12 2.43 -6.68 -4.75
C ARG A 12 1.65 -7.94 -4.38
N ASP A 13 0.45 -8.07 -4.93
CA ASP A 13 -0.41 -9.25 -4.81
C ASP A 13 -0.31 -10.09 -6.09
N GLY A 14 0.70 -10.96 -6.15
CA GLY A 14 0.96 -11.84 -7.28
C GLY A 14 1.31 -11.08 -8.57
N ARG A 15 0.36 -11.03 -9.53
CA ARG A 15 0.54 -10.34 -10.82
C ARG A 15 0.08 -8.88 -10.81
N THR A 16 -0.71 -8.50 -9.81
CA THR A 16 -1.29 -7.16 -9.69
C THR A 16 -0.74 -6.46 -8.45
N TRP A 17 -0.92 -5.15 -8.38
CA TRP A 17 -0.62 -4.34 -7.22
C TRP A 17 -1.93 -3.94 -6.55
N LEU A 18 -2.04 -4.18 -5.26
CA LEU A 18 -3.12 -3.68 -4.43
C LEU A 18 -2.68 -2.33 -3.85
N VAL A 19 -3.37 -1.26 -4.21
CA VAL A 19 -3.07 0.10 -3.78
C VAL A 19 -4.13 0.54 -2.79
N SER A 20 -3.76 0.69 -1.53
CA SER A 20 -4.68 1.08 -0.46
C SER A 20 -4.38 2.50 0.00
N ILE A 21 -5.42 3.33 0.09
CA ILE A 21 -5.36 4.68 0.65
C ILE A 21 -6.18 4.67 1.95
N PRO A 22 -5.56 4.35 3.10
CA PRO A 22 -6.28 4.20 4.38
C PRO A 22 -7.00 5.49 4.81
N GLU A 23 -6.42 6.65 4.49
CA GLU A 23 -7.00 7.98 4.77
C GLU A 23 -8.39 8.17 4.14
N LEU A 24 -8.62 7.53 2.99
CA LEU A 24 -9.87 7.60 2.24
C LEU A 24 -10.70 6.32 2.38
N GLY A 25 -10.19 5.31 3.08
CA GLY A 25 -10.83 3.99 3.20
C GLY A 25 -11.03 3.29 1.86
N THR A 26 -10.21 3.59 0.85
CA THR A 26 -10.34 3.01 -0.50
C THR A 26 -9.15 2.13 -0.86
N ALA A 27 -9.40 1.09 -1.66
CA ALA A 27 -8.38 0.20 -2.20
C ALA A 27 -8.65 -0.06 -3.69
N LEU A 28 -7.59 0.06 -4.49
CA LEU A 28 -7.59 0.01 -5.94
C LEU A 28 -6.62 -1.08 -6.40
N ARG A 29 -6.78 -1.57 -7.62
CA ARG A 29 -5.86 -2.53 -8.22
C ARG A 29 -5.14 -1.87 -9.39
N ALA A 30 -3.82 -1.98 -9.43
CA ALA A 30 -2.99 -1.51 -10.53
C ALA A 30 -2.24 -2.67 -11.18
N SER A 31 -2.05 -2.62 -12.49
CA SER A 31 -1.29 -3.64 -13.22
C SER A 31 0.22 -3.42 -13.07
N THR A 32 0.63 -2.16 -12.92
CA THR A 32 2.03 -1.74 -12.82
C THR A 32 2.25 -0.81 -11.63
N VAL A 33 3.50 -0.74 -11.16
CA VAL A 33 3.87 0.18 -10.05
C VAL A 33 3.76 1.64 -10.48
N SER A 34 4.01 1.93 -11.76
CA SER A 34 3.91 3.28 -12.31
C SER A 34 2.47 3.79 -12.33
N GLU A 35 1.49 2.90 -12.50
CA GLU A 35 0.07 3.26 -12.44
C GLU A 35 -0.44 3.48 -11.02
N VAL A 36 0.26 2.98 -9.99
CA VAL A 36 -0.15 3.14 -8.59
C VAL A 36 -0.36 4.60 -8.24
N ASP A 37 0.60 5.46 -8.58
CA ASP A 37 0.55 6.88 -8.25
C ASP A 37 -0.61 7.57 -8.98
N THR A 38 -0.72 7.35 -10.29
CA THR A 38 -1.77 7.94 -11.12
C THR A 38 -3.18 7.50 -10.69
N VAL A 39 -3.38 6.19 -10.46
CA VAL A 39 -4.68 5.65 -10.04
C VAL A 39 -5.04 6.11 -8.63
N ALA A 40 -4.07 6.14 -7.71
CA ALA A 40 -4.30 6.63 -6.36
C ALA A 40 -4.62 8.13 -6.33
N ARG A 41 -3.92 8.95 -7.13
CA ARG A 41 -4.16 10.40 -7.23
C ARG A 41 -5.51 10.70 -7.87
N ALA A 42 -5.85 10.03 -8.96
CA ALA A 42 -7.14 10.19 -9.61
C ALA A 42 -8.31 9.78 -8.70
N ALA A 43 -8.15 8.69 -7.93
CA ALA A 43 -9.16 8.28 -6.95
C ALA A 43 -9.28 9.29 -5.80
N ALA A 44 -8.14 9.79 -5.29
CA ALA A 44 -8.12 10.79 -4.23
C ALA A 44 -8.75 12.12 -4.68
N ALA A 45 -8.45 12.58 -5.88
CA ALA A 45 -9.03 13.79 -6.48
C ALA A 45 -10.56 13.71 -6.53
N GLN A 46 -11.08 12.57 -7.00
CA GLN A 46 -12.52 12.35 -7.09
C GLN A 46 -13.19 12.22 -5.73
N LEU A 47 -12.56 11.54 -4.76
CA LEU A 47 -13.14 11.35 -3.43
C LEU A 47 -13.12 12.63 -2.59
N LEU A 48 -12.09 13.47 -2.78
CA LEU A 48 -11.93 14.72 -2.04
C LEU A 48 -12.59 15.91 -2.74
N ASP A 49 -13.08 15.74 -3.97
CA ASP A 49 -13.56 16.83 -4.83
C ASP A 49 -12.52 17.95 -4.97
N LEU A 50 -11.25 17.56 -5.13
CA LEU A 50 -10.11 18.46 -5.22
C LEU A 50 -9.30 18.20 -6.49
N PRO A 51 -8.68 19.23 -7.09
CA PRO A 51 -7.78 19.03 -8.20
C PRO A 51 -6.53 18.26 -7.76
N GLU A 52 -5.98 17.46 -8.67
CA GLU A 52 -4.76 16.69 -8.45
C GLU A 52 -3.56 17.55 -8.00
N SER A 53 -3.52 18.83 -8.41
CA SER A 53 -2.50 19.79 -8.00
C SER A 53 -2.53 20.16 -6.51
N GLU A 54 -3.64 19.94 -5.82
CA GLU A 54 -3.77 20.16 -4.37
C GLU A 54 -3.62 18.86 -3.55
N ILE A 55 -3.30 17.75 -4.22
CA ILE A 55 -3.14 16.44 -3.62
C ILE A 55 -1.68 16.02 -3.74
N GLU A 56 -1.01 15.94 -2.59
CA GLU A 56 0.32 15.36 -2.50
C GLU A 56 0.16 13.90 -2.09
N LEU A 57 0.79 12.99 -2.82
CA LEU A 57 0.58 11.56 -2.62
C LEU A 57 1.92 10.90 -2.30
N MET A 58 2.04 10.36 -1.09
CA MET A 58 3.20 9.58 -0.68
C MET A 58 2.92 8.10 -0.91
N THR A 59 3.42 7.58 -2.03
CA THR A 59 3.33 6.17 -2.38
C THR A 59 4.44 5.37 -1.69
N SER A 60 4.05 4.48 -0.78
CA SER A 60 4.92 3.46 -0.19
C SER A 60 4.71 2.14 -0.92
N VAL A 61 5.68 1.75 -1.74
CA VAL A 61 5.64 0.47 -2.46
C VAL A 61 6.25 -0.62 -1.59
N ARG A 62 5.42 -1.54 -1.11
CA ARG A 62 5.84 -2.75 -0.42
C ARG A 62 5.79 -3.92 -1.39
N VAL A 63 6.94 -4.27 -1.93
CA VAL A 63 7.12 -5.59 -2.50
C VAL A 63 7.40 -6.50 -1.33
N THR A 64 6.44 -7.33 -0.93
CA THR A 64 6.75 -8.45 -0.04
C THR A 64 7.59 -9.40 -0.88
N PRO A 65 8.92 -9.54 -0.67
CA PRO A 65 9.62 -10.69 -1.21
C PRO A 65 8.88 -11.89 -0.62
N GLN A 66 8.30 -12.71 -1.48
CA GLN A 66 7.63 -13.95 -1.09
C GLN A 66 8.48 -14.59 0.01
N ALA A 67 7.89 -14.69 1.19
CA ALA A 67 8.58 -15.05 2.40
C ALA A 67 9.54 -16.22 2.13
N GLY A 68 10.84 -15.96 2.27
CA GLY A 68 11.78 -17.01 2.65
C GLY A 68 11.19 -17.75 3.86
N PRO A 69 11.46 -19.07 3.96
CA PRO A 69 10.66 -19.98 4.76
C PRO A 69 10.41 -19.41 6.14
N ARG A 70 9.12 -19.35 6.51
CA ARG A 70 8.65 -19.10 7.87
C ARG A 70 9.61 -19.81 8.82
N GLU A 71 10.35 -19.03 9.62
CA GLU A 71 11.20 -19.57 10.66
C GLU A 71 10.40 -20.60 11.48
N PRO A 72 10.92 -21.81 11.70
CA PRO A 72 10.23 -22.78 12.54
C PRO A 72 10.11 -22.19 13.94
N ALA A 73 8.87 -22.01 14.38
CA ALA A 73 8.53 -21.64 15.74
C ALA A 73 9.32 -22.52 16.72
N VAL A 74 10.24 -21.87 17.43
CA VAL A 74 10.61 -22.12 18.82
C VAL A 74 10.25 -23.53 19.32
N ARG A 75 11.23 -24.45 19.32
CA ARG A 75 11.24 -25.51 20.33
C ARG A 75 11.52 -24.83 21.65
N ARG A 76 10.46 -24.45 22.37
CA ARG A 76 10.53 -24.11 23.79
C ARG A 76 11.23 -25.26 24.49
N GLY A 77 12.36 -24.95 25.12
CA GLY A 77 12.93 -25.82 26.12
C GLY A 77 11.87 -26.12 27.18
N ALA A 78 11.58 -27.39 27.38
CA ALA A 78 11.08 -27.91 28.63
C ALA A 78 12.03 -29.03 29.01
N GLN A 79 13.06 -28.63 29.77
CA GLN A 79 13.79 -29.55 30.62
C GLN A 79 12.83 -30.14 31.67
N ARG A 80 13.21 -31.33 32.12
CA ARG A 80 12.98 -31.98 33.42
C ARG A 80 11.84 -33.00 33.51
N PRO A 81 11.91 -33.94 34.47
CA PRO A 81 13.03 -34.29 35.36
C PRO A 81 13.70 -35.63 35.02
#